data_AF-I0XCG8-F1
#
_entry.id   AF-I0XCG8-F1
#
_cell.length_a   1.000
_cell.length_b   1.000
_cell.length_c   1.000
_cell.angle_alpha   90.00
_cell.angle_beta   90.00
_cell.angle_gamma   90.00
#
_symmetry.space_group_name_H-M   'P 1'
#
loop_
_entity.id
_entity.type
_entity.pdbx_description
1 polymer ?
#
loop_
_entity_poly.entity_id
_entity_poly.type
_entity_poly.pdbx_seq_one_letter_code
_entity_poly.pdbx_strand_id
1 'polypeptide(L)'
;MDELKQQIKETIITSLQLEDVTPEDIVDSEPLFGEGLGLDSIDALELGVALKKKFGVKFSSENSENRNYFASVDSLAAFIQAKREEAN
;
A
#
# COMPACT_ATOMS: atom_id res chain seq x y z
N MET A 1 -13.42 -6.78 1.50
CA MET A 1 -12.51 -5.82 0.86
C MET A 1 -12.16 -4.69 1.82
N ASP A 2 -13.15 -4.12 2.51
CA ASP A 2 -12.96 -2.97 3.42
C ASP A 2 -11.99 -3.24 4.57
N GLU A 3 -12.06 -4.42 5.20
CA GLU A 3 -11.10 -4.81 6.24
C GLU A 3 -9.65 -4.86 5.75
N LEU A 4 -9.43 -5.30 4.49
CA LEU A 4 -8.09 -5.33 3.90
C LEU A 4 -7.59 -3.90 3.65
N LYS A 5 -8.45 -3.02 3.12
CA LYS A 5 -8.11 -1.61 2.92
C LYS A 5 -7.77 -0.93 4.24
N GLN A 6 -8.57 -1.17 5.29
CA GLN A 6 -8.31 -0.65 6.63
C GLN A 6 -6.91 -1.08 7.14
N GLN A 7 -6.58 -2.37 7.02
CA GLN A 7 -5.27 -2.88 7.44
C GLN A 7 -4.12 -2.31 6.61
N ILE A 8 -4.33 -2.03 5.32
CA ILE A 8 -3.34 -1.39 4.44
C ILE A 8 -3.12 0.05 4.90
N LYS A 9 -4.19 0.82 5.14
CA LYS A 9 -4.11 2.21 5.61
C LYS A 9 -3.39 2.34 6.95
N GLU A 10 -3.73 1.48 7.92
CA GLU A 10 -3.02 1.41 9.19
C GLU A 10 -1.53 1.09 9.01
N THR A 11 -1.21 0.20 8.06
CA THR A 11 0.18 -0.10 7.73
C THR A 11 0.90 1.06 7.08
N ILE A 12 0.25 1.81 6.20
CA ILE A 12 0.82 3.03 5.60
C ILE A 12 1.21 4.00 6.72
N ILE A 13 0.27 4.33 7.60
CA ILE A 13 0.46 5.28 8.71
C ILE A 13 1.59 4.82 9.64
N THR A 14 1.55 3.54 10.06
CA THR A 14 2.54 3.01 11.00
C THR A 14 3.93 2.87 10.37
N SER A 15 4.01 2.49 9.09
CA SER A 15 5.30 2.25 8.43
C SER A 15 6.00 3.54 8.03
N LEU A 16 5.22 4.58 7.71
CA LEU A 16 5.72 5.88 7.27
C LEU A 16 5.66 6.94 8.37
N GLN A 17 5.31 6.52 9.59
CA GLN A 17 5.25 7.38 10.78
C GLN A 17 4.41 8.65 10.58
N LEU A 18 3.24 8.51 9.94
CA LEU A 18 2.34 9.64 9.67
C LEU A 18 1.53 10.00 10.92
N GLU A 19 2.11 10.82 11.81
CA GLU A 19 1.52 11.12 13.14
C GLU A 19 0.18 11.88 13.07
N ASP A 20 -0.04 12.68 12.02
CA ASP A 20 -1.24 13.51 11.84
C ASP A 20 -2.26 12.93 10.84
N VAL A 21 -2.06 11.68 10.39
CA VAL A 21 -2.91 11.03 9.38
C VAL A 21 -3.63 9.84 10.00
N THR A 22 -4.96 9.81 9.88
CA THR A 22 -5.77 8.65 10.28
C THR A 22 -6.16 7.81 9.05
N PRO A 23 -6.57 6.54 9.23
CA PRO A 23 -7.07 5.74 8.10
C PRO A 23 -8.26 6.40 7.38
N GLU A 24 -9.05 7.21 8.07
CA GLU A 24 -10.21 7.90 7.49
C GLU A 24 -9.79 9.05 6.56
N ASP A 25 -8.60 9.63 6.76
CA ASP A 25 -8.05 10.69 5.92
C ASP A 25 -7.47 10.16 4.59
N ILE A 26 -7.20 8.86 4.50
CA ILE A 26 -6.66 8.23 3.30
C ILE A 26 -7.82 7.80 2.39
N VAL A 27 -7.98 8.48 1.26
CA VAL A 27 -8.99 8.12 0.25
C VAL A 27 -8.53 6.92 -0.57
N ASP A 28 -9.38 5.91 -0.71
CA ASP A 28 -9.02 4.61 -1.30
C ASP A 28 -8.51 4.71 -2.75
N SER A 29 -9.11 5.63 -3.51
CA SER A 29 -8.87 5.82 -4.94
C SER A 29 -7.83 6.90 -5.26
N GLU A 30 -7.37 7.66 -4.26
CA GLU A 30 -6.41 8.74 -4.48
C GLU A 30 -4.96 8.23 -4.58
N PRO A 31 -4.09 8.97 -5.28
CA PRO A 31 -2.67 8.66 -5.33
C PRO A 31 -2.06 8.61 -3.93
N LEU A 32 -1.34 7.54 -3.59
CA LEU A 32 -0.60 7.48 -2.32
C LEU A 32 0.69 8.32 -2.37
N PHE A 33 1.30 8.45 -3.55
CA PHE A 33 2.59 9.12 -3.76
C PHE A 33 2.41 10.42 -4.53
N GLY A 34 3.31 11.39 -4.29
CA GLY A 34 3.24 12.71 -4.94
C GLY A 34 2.12 13.58 -4.35
N GLU A 35 1.14 13.98 -5.16
CA GLU A 35 0.12 14.98 -4.78
C GLU A 35 -0.89 14.52 -3.71
N GLY A 36 -0.95 13.22 -3.37
CA GLY A 36 -1.80 12.73 -2.28
C GLY A 36 -1.13 12.89 -0.92
N LEU A 37 -0.60 11.80 -0.34
CA LEU A 37 0.04 11.82 0.97
C LEU A 37 1.43 12.49 0.98
N GLY A 38 1.90 13.05 -0.13
CA GLY A 38 3.22 13.69 -0.20
C GLY A 38 4.40 12.70 -0.19
N LEU A 39 4.13 11.40 -0.31
CA LEU A 39 5.14 10.35 -0.17
C LEU A 39 6.08 10.30 -1.36
N ASP A 40 7.35 9.99 -1.06
CA ASP A 40 8.41 9.88 -2.05
C ASP A 40 8.73 8.40 -2.42
N SER A 41 9.76 8.21 -3.25
CA SER A 41 10.18 6.88 -3.69
C SER A 41 10.82 6.02 -2.59
N ILE A 42 11.36 6.63 -1.54
CA ILE A 42 11.96 5.95 -0.38
C ILE A 42 10.83 5.36 0.47
N ASP A 43 9.79 6.16 0.71
CA ASP A 43 8.59 5.72 1.42
C ASP A 43 7.93 4.51 0.74
N ALA A 44 7.90 4.51 -0.61
CA ALA A 44 7.35 3.40 -1.39
C ALA A 44 8.08 2.08 -1.11
N LEU A 45 9.41 2.14 -0.96
CA LEU A 45 10.23 0.98 -0.66
C LEU A 45 9.99 0.47 0.76
N GLU A 46 9.92 1.37 1.73
CA GLU A 46 9.62 1.03 3.13
C GLU A 46 8.23 0.40 3.26
N LEU A 47 7.22 1.02 2.65
CA LEU A 47 5.86 0.48 2.60
C LEU A 47 5.83 -0.90 1.94
N GLY A 48 6.52 -1.10 0.81
CA GLY A 48 6.60 -2.39 0.15
C GLY A 48 7.21 -3.50 1.04
N VAL A 49 8.23 -3.17 1.84
CA VAL A 49 8.80 -4.10 2.82
C VAL A 49 7.82 -4.41 3.95
N ALA A 50 7.10 -3.41 4.46
CA ALA A 50 6.10 -3.59 5.50
C ALA A 50 4.92 -4.45 5.03
N LEU A 51 4.39 -4.19 3.83
CA LEU A 51 3.32 -4.97 3.22
C LEU A 51 3.74 -6.42 2.98
N LYS A 52 4.97 -6.64 2.49
CA LYS A 52 5.52 -8.00 2.34
C LYS A 52 5.57 -8.75 3.66
N LYS A 53 5.99 -8.09 4.75
CA LYS A 53 6.05 -8.71 6.08
C LYS A 53 4.67 -9.00 6.66
N LYS A 54 3.72 -8.07 6.53
CA LYS A 54 2.37 -8.18 7.11
C LYS A 54 1.45 -9.12 6.32
N PHE A 55 1.52 -9.07 5.00
CA PHE A 55 0.59 -9.76 4.11
C PHE A 55 1.20 -10.97 3.40
N GLY A 56 2.52 -11.20 3.51
CA GLY A 56 3.20 -12.30 2.84
C GLY A 56 3.36 -12.14 1.32
N VAL A 57 3.09 -10.94 0.79
CA VAL A 57 3.12 -10.67 -0.66
C VAL A 57 4.53 -10.34 -1.16
N LYS A 58 4.82 -10.68 -2.41
CA LYS A 58 6.08 -10.31 -3.07
C LYS A 58 5.77 -9.38 -4.22
N PHE A 59 6.36 -8.19 -4.18
CA PHE A 59 6.37 -7.26 -5.30
C PHE A 59 7.48 -7.67 -6.27
N SER A 60 7.16 -7.69 -7.57
CA SER A 60 8.12 -8.02 -8.63
C SER A 60 9.21 -6.95 -8.70
N SER A 61 10.43 -7.28 -9.10
CA SER A 61 11.51 -6.28 -9.27
C SER A 61 11.32 -5.38 -10.49
N GLU A 62 10.29 -5.62 -11.31
CA GLU A 62 9.98 -4.79 -12.47
C GLU A 62 9.28 -3.50 -12.03
N ASN A 63 10.02 -2.39 -12.15
CA ASN A 63 9.61 -1.06 -11.66
C ASN A 63 8.30 -0.53 -12.26
N SER A 64 7.93 -0.98 -13.46
CA SER A 64 6.74 -0.51 -14.17
C SER A 64 5.43 -0.98 -13.53
N GLU A 65 5.34 -2.26 -13.14
CA GLU A 65 4.11 -2.79 -12.53
C GLU A 65 3.95 -2.35 -11.07
N ASN A 66 5.06 -2.22 -10.34
CA ASN A 66 5.02 -1.75 -8.96
C ASN A 66 4.37 -0.38 -8.84
N ARG A 67 4.65 0.55 -9.77
CA ARG A 67 3.99 1.87 -9.75
C ARG A 67 2.47 1.78 -9.81
N ASN A 68 1.91 0.80 -10.52
CA ASN A 68 0.46 0.61 -10.59
C ASN A 68 -0.08 0.04 -9.27
N TYR A 69 0.62 -0.91 -8.66
CA TYR A 69 0.23 -1.50 -7.38
C TYR A 69 0.26 -0.47 -6.25
N PHE A 70 1.28 0.39 -6.24
CA PHE A 70 1.46 1.46 -5.26
C PHE A 70 0.69 2.74 -5.60
N ALA A 71 -0.14 2.75 -6.66
CA ALA A 71 -0.85 3.95 -7.06
C ALA A 71 -1.86 4.40 -6.00
N SER A 72 -2.67 3.50 -5.47
CA SER A 72 -3.74 3.79 -4.51
C SER A 72 -3.98 2.63 -3.53
N VAL A 73 -4.76 2.85 -2.48
CA VAL A 73 -5.14 1.77 -1.55
C VAL A 73 -5.96 0.70 -2.28
N ASP A 74 -6.82 1.09 -3.23
CA ASP A 74 -7.57 0.17 -4.07
C ASP A 74 -6.65 -0.78 -4.86
N SER A 75 -5.61 -0.23 -5.49
CA SER A 75 -4.63 -1.02 -6.24
C SER A 75 -3.87 -1.98 -5.34
N LEU A 76 -3.45 -1.53 -4.15
CA LEU A 76 -2.77 -2.38 -3.17
C LEU A 76 -3.68 -3.50 -2.67
N ALA A 77 -4.93 -3.19 -2.36
CA ALA A 77 -5.90 -4.18 -1.88
C ALA A 77 -6.19 -5.24 -2.94
N ALA A 78 -6.41 -4.82 -4.19
CA ALA A 78 -6.62 -5.73 -5.32
C ALA A 78 -5.39 -6.65 -5.52
N PHE A 79 -4.18 -6.09 -5.48
CA PHE A 79 -2.94 -6.85 -5.62
C PHE A 79 -2.76 -7.87 -4.48
N ILE A 80 -2.94 -7.44 -3.22
CA ILE A 80 -2.79 -8.31 -2.06
C ILE A 80 -3.83 -9.43 -2.07
N GLN A 81 -5.08 -9.12 -2.45
CA GLN A 81 -6.12 -10.13 -2.57
C GLN A 81 -5.75 -11.17 -3.64
N ALA A 82 -5.40 -10.74 -4.85
CA ALA A 82 -5.01 -11.65 -5.93
C ALA A 82 -3.84 -12.56 -5.52
N LYS A 83 -2.85 -12.03 -4.79
CA LYS A 83 -1.70 -12.82 -4.31
C LYS A 83 -2.05 -13.77 -3.18
N ARG A 84 -3.02 -13.45 -2.33
CA ARG A 84 -3.55 -14.38 -1.32
C ARG A 84 -4.31 -15.53 -1.96
N GLU A 85 -5.04 -15.27 -3.05
CA GLU A 85 -5.77 -16.30 -3.80
C GLU A 85 -4.82 -17.22 -4.58
N GLU A 86 -3.72 -16.70 -5.14
CA GLU A 86 -2.69 -17.50 -5.83
C GLU A 86 -1.90 -18.43 -4.89
N ALA A 87 -1.81 -18.09 -3.60
CA ALA A 87 -1.05 -18.84 -2.60
C ALA A 87 -1.86 -19.93 -1.86
N ASN A 88 -3.15 -20.08 -2.17
CA ASN A 88 -4.07 -21.08 -1.62
C ASN A 88 -4.33 -22.23 -2.62
#